data_AF-A0A970W809-F1
#
_entry.id   AF-A0A970W809-F1
#
_cell.length_a   1.000
_cell.length_b   1.000
_cell.length_c   1.000
_cell.angle_alpha   90.00
_cell.angle_beta   90.00
_cell.angle_gamma   90.00
#
_symmetry.space_group_name_H-M   'P 1'
#
loop_
_entity.id
_entity.type
_entity.pdbx_description
1 polymer ?
#
loop_
_entity_poly.entity_id
_entity_poly.type
_entity_poly.pdbx_seq_one_letter_code
_entity_poly.pdbx_strand_id
1 'polypeptide(L)'
;MSTYWQRPLYHSVDLGGQPGAAAPLPWERQTPPADQRSLLQRQAALWDEGNLADGLLLRGWALQAAEAWAARHNAEVGEVERDFLQSCREAEWCARRRERLFGGLRCLLVGLAAAALVVAGVAWREQQRAERYLRGQAELRAELGAAEGRVEAAGARADAEAATRQLAEAEEREAVAARLRAEAHALALESRQLRAEDPQLAILLGVEAVDRATWSGDFGAVVEAREALLAALTRHLGPSETFPPAWAGSLEPSAEALDWLVSYACECAGRGLTRAEWSRYVATDVPYERACPALR
;
A
#
# COMPACT_ATOMS: atom_id res chain seq x y z
N MET A 1 -13.73 36.07 -44.51
CA MET A 1 -12.89 36.98 -43.70
C MET A 1 -11.64 36.19 -43.33
N SER A 2 -10.57 36.31 -44.14
CA SER A 2 -9.38 37.14 -43.84
C SER A 2 -8.58 36.54 -42.67
N THR A 3 -7.30 36.16 -42.71
CA THR A 3 -6.22 36.19 -43.72
C THR A 3 -4.97 35.58 -43.02
N TYR A 4 -4.16 34.78 -43.75
CA TYR A 4 -2.67 34.67 -43.70
C TYR A 4 -1.96 34.44 -42.34
N TRP A 5 -1.07 33.45 -42.14
CA TRP A 5 0.13 33.17 -42.93
C TRP A 5 0.53 31.70 -42.88
N GLN A 6 0.75 31.13 -44.07
CA GLN A 6 1.36 29.83 -44.32
C GLN A 6 2.89 29.93 -44.28
N ARG A 7 3.52 28.91 -43.68
CA ARG A 7 4.93 28.55 -43.87
C ARG A 7 5.19 28.19 -45.33
N PRO A 8 6.22 28.73 -45.99
CA PRO A 8 6.77 28.09 -47.17
C PRO A 8 7.84 27.06 -46.77
N LEU A 9 7.61 25.85 -47.25
CA LEU A 9 8.62 24.88 -47.62
C LEU A 9 9.67 25.57 -48.51
N TYR A 10 10.95 25.43 -48.18
CA TYR A 10 12.00 25.65 -49.16
C TYR A 10 12.58 24.32 -49.62
N HIS A 11 12.43 24.16 -50.92
CA HIS A 11 12.85 23.10 -51.80
C HIS A 11 14.38 23.00 -51.81
N SER A 12 14.88 21.77 -51.84
CA SER A 12 16.24 21.47 -52.28
C SER A 12 16.44 21.98 -53.72
N VAL A 13 17.46 22.81 -53.91
CA VAL A 13 18.03 23.12 -55.22
C VAL A 13 19.41 22.48 -55.25
N ASP A 14 19.52 21.52 -56.15
CA ASP A 14 20.77 20.89 -56.59
C ASP A 14 21.51 21.90 -57.47
N LEU A 15 22.67 22.39 -57.02
CA LEU A 15 23.61 23.12 -57.87
C LEU A 15 24.83 22.22 -58.08
N GLY A 16 24.77 21.45 -59.16
CA GLY A 16 25.96 20.87 -59.75
C GLY A 16 26.97 21.97 -60.08
N GLY A 17 28.17 21.83 -59.55
CA GLY A 17 29.29 22.73 -59.81
C GLY A 17 30.47 22.48 -58.86
N GLN A 18 31.30 21.47 -59.13
CA GLN A 18 32.71 21.56 -58.72
C GLN A 18 33.42 22.58 -59.64
N PRO A 19 34.53 23.22 -59.22
CA PRO A 19 35.00 23.55 -57.88
C PRO A 19 35.25 25.07 -57.80
N GLY A 20 34.44 25.81 -57.05
CA GLY A 20 34.66 27.24 -56.85
C GLY A 20 35.78 27.48 -55.84
N ALA A 21 37.03 27.36 -56.28
CA ALA A 21 38.13 28.05 -55.62
C ALA A 21 37.66 29.48 -55.41
N ALA A 22 37.49 29.89 -54.15
CA ALA A 22 37.09 31.25 -53.81
C ALA A 22 38.03 32.18 -54.58
N ALA A 23 37.45 32.96 -55.51
CA ALA A 23 38.22 33.87 -56.34
C ALA A 23 39.00 34.78 -55.39
N PRO A 24 40.35 34.80 -55.45
CA PRO A 24 41.13 35.58 -54.51
C PRO A 24 40.69 37.03 -54.60
N LEU A 25 40.51 37.64 -53.43
CA LEU A 25 40.10 39.03 -53.32
C LEU A 25 41.06 39.90 -54.14
N PRO A 26 40.63 41.05 -54.69
CA PRO A 26 41.43 41.81 -55.67
C PRO A 26 42.84 42.18 -55.19
N TRP A 27 43.02 42.25 -53.87
CA TRP A 27 44.29 42.56 -53.21
C TRP A 27 45.14 41.32 -52.88
N GLU A 28 44.60 40.09 -52.94
CA GLU A 28 45.32 38.81 -52.80
C GLU A 28 46.07 38.41 -54.08
N ARG A 29 45.77 39.07 -55.22
CA ARG A 29 46.52 38.97 -56.49
C ARG A 29 47.64 40.02 -56.62
N GLN A 30 48.07 40.61 -55.51
CA GLN A 30 49.18 41.56 -55.53
C GLN A 30 50.50 40.81 -55.76
N THR A 31 50.84 40.62 -57.04
CA THR A 31 52.24 40.60 -57.49
C THR A 31 52.97 41.78 -56.85
N PRO A 32 54.26 41.61 -56.48
CA PRO A 32 55.01 42.66 -55.80
C PRO A 32 54.87 43.97 -56.59
N PRO A 33 54.59 45.11 -55.94
CA PRO A 33 54.78 46.38 -56.62
C PRO A 33 56.22 46.36 -57.15
N ALA A 34 56.40 46.73 -58.43
CA ALA A 34 57.69 46.63 -59.13
C ALA A 34 58.83 47.37 -58.41
N ASP A 35 58.50 48.15 -57.37
CA ASP A 35 59.42 48.91 -56.56
C ASP A 35 59.08 48.78 -55.06
N GLN A 36 59.42 47.62 -54.45
CA GLN A 36 59.28 47.39 -53.00
C GLN A 36 60.07 48.39 -52.15
N ARG A 37 61.19 48.89 -52.69
CA ARG A 37 61.98 49.97 -52.10
C ARG A 37 61.13 51.21 -51.89
N SER A 38 60.43 51.65 -52.95
CA SER A 38 59.60 52.86 -52.89
C SER A 38 58.43 52.76 -51.91
N LEU A 39 57.92 51.55 -51.64
CA LEU A 39 56.82 51.35 -50.70
C LEU A 39 57.32 51.40 -49.25
N LEU A 40 58.43 50.72 -48.95
CA LEU A 40 59.07 50.79 -47.63
C LEU A 40 59.49 52.22 -47.29
N GLN A 41 60.16 52.91 -48.21
CA GLN A 41 60.64 54.27 -48.00
C GLN A 41 59.50 55.27 -47.84
N ARG A 42 58.44 55.18 -48.67
CA ARG A 42 57.26 56.04 -48.53
C ARG A 42 56.52 55.79 -47.22
N GLN A 43 56.35 54.53 -46.83
CA GLN A 43 55.64 54.20 -45.60
C GLN A 43 56.45 54.57 -44.36
N ALA A 44 57.77 54.41 -44.39
CA ALA A 44 58.66 54.84 -43.31
C ALA A 44 58.67 56.38 -43.18
N ALA A 45 58.72 57.11 -44.29
CA ALA A 45 58.60 58.57 -44.29
C ALA A 45 57.25 59.04 -43.75
N LEU A 46 56.14 58.42 -44.18
CA LEU A 46 54.81 58.74 -43.67
C LEU A 46 54.64 58.39 -42.18
N TRP A 47 55.30 57.34 -41.69
CA TRP A 47 55.29 56.97 -40.27
C TRP A 47 56.11 57.94 -39.42
N ASP A 48 57.26 58.40 -39.92
CA ASP A 48 58.11 59.41 -39.28
C ASP A 48 57.40 60.78 -39.23
N GLU A 49 56.85 61.25 -40.37
CA GLU A 49 56.05 62.47 -40.45
C GLU A 49 54.76 62.39 -39.61
N GLY A 50 54.17 61.20 -39.52
CA GLY A 50 52.93 60.91 -38.79
C GLY A 50 53.09 60.76 -37.28
N ASN A 51 54.23 61.17 -36.70
CA ASN A 51 54.57 61.04 -35.29
C ASN A 51 54.47 59.58 -34.78
N LEU A 52 54.98 58.63 -35.57
CA LEU A 52 55.14 57.23 -35.20
C LEU A 52 53.82 56.48 -34.97
N ALA A 53 52.73 56.86 -35.65
CA ALA A 53 51.42 56.27 -35.43
C ALA A 53 51.34 54.76 -35.78
N ASP A 54 50.87 53.94 -34.83
CA ASP A 54 50.72 52.47 -34.95
C ASP A 54 49.84 52.00 -36.13
N GLY A 55 48.96 52.87 -36.64
CA GLY A 55 48.08 52.60 -37.78
C GLY A 55 48.82 52.54 -39.13
N LEU A 56 50.06 53.03 -39.19
CA LEU A 56 50.89 53.06 -40.40
C LEU A 56 51.86 51.88 -40.47
N LEU A 57 51.93 51.04 -39.43
CA LEU A 57 52.81 49.88 -39.38
C LEU A 57 52.34 48.79 -40.35
N LEU A 58 53.29 48.25 -41.11
CA LEU A 58 53.04 47.12 -42.00
C LEU A 58 52.74 45.86 -41.20
N ARG A 59 51.82 45.03 -41.69
CA ARG A 59 51.43 43.74 -41.08
C ARG A 59 51.23 42.66 -42.13
N GLY A 60 51.36 41.42 -41.70
CA GLY A 60 51.18 40.22 -42.50
C GLY A 60 52.15 40.19 -43.68
N TRP A 61 51.60 40.02 -44.87
CA TRP A 61 52.39 39.88 -46.09
C TRP A 61 53.19 41.14 -46.44
N ALA A 62 52.67 42.34 -46.14
CA ALA A 62 53.32 43.60 -46.49
C ALA A 62 54.60 43.83 -45.67
N LEU A 63 54.59 43.41 -44.40
CA LEU A 63 55.79 43.40 -43.56
C LEU A 63 56.80 42.37 -44.08
N GLN A 64 56.37 41.15 -44.39
CA GLN A 64 57.25 40.10 -44.92
C GLN A 64 57.94 40.50 -46.22
N ALA A 65 57.20 41.15 -47.13
CA ALA A 65 57.75 41.65 -48.39
C ALA A 65 58.78 42.77 -48.16
N ALA A 66 58.50 43.69 -47.24
CA ALA A 66 59.41 44.78 -46.89
C ALA A 66 60.69 44.27 -46.19
N GLU A 67 60.57 43.31 -45.28
CA GLU A 67 61.71 42.65 -44.62
C GLU A 67 62.57 41.88 -45.63
N ALA A 68 61.95 41.14 -46.56
CA ALA A 68 62.67 40.40 -47.59
C ALA A 68 63.44 41.31 -48.55
N TRP A 69 62.90 42.48 -48.87
CA TRP A 69 63.59 43.49 -49.67
C TRP A 69 64.76 44.11 -48.89
N ALA A 70 64.51 44.55 -47.65
CA ALA A 70 65.50 45.15 -46.77
C ALA A 70 66.69 44.20 -46.49
N ALA A 71 66.43 42.89 -46.34
CA ALA A 71 67.47 41.89 -46.17
C ALA A 71 68.40 41.77 -47.39
N ARG A 72 67.87 41.97 -48.61
CA ARG A 72 68.63 41.90 -49.86
C ARG A 72 69.36 43.21 -50.20
N HIS A 73 68.90 44.33 -49.65
CA HIS A 73 69.44 45.67 -49.92
C HIS A 73 69.83 46.39 -48.62
N ASN A 74 70.43 45.68 -47.66
CA ASN A 74 70.72 46.19 -46.31
C ASN A 74 71.51 47.51 -46.31
N ALA A 75 72.46 47.67 -47.24
CA ALA A 75 73.25 48.89 -47.39
C ALA A 75 72.43 50.12 -47.86
N GLU A 76 71.23 49.91 -48.41
CA GLU A 76 70.33 50.95 -48.92
C GLU A 76 69.17 51.28 -47.96
N VAL A 77 69.12 50.60 -46.81
CA VAL A 77 68.12 50.86 -45.77
C VAL A 77 68.68 51.94 -44.83
N GLY A 78 67.97 53.05 -44.68
CA GLY A 78 68.32 54.12 -43.75
C GLY A 78 67.96 53.79 -42.31
N GLU A 79 68.19 54.74 -41.41
CA GLU A 79 67.90 54.59 -39.98
C GLU A 79 66.39 54.58 -39.71
N VAL A 80 65.65 55.50 -40.34
CA VAL A 80 64.18 55.59 -40.23
C VAL A 80 63.51 54.31 -40.73
N GLU A 81 63.97 53.71 -41.83
CA GLU A 81 63.42 52.45 -42.33
C GLU A 81 63.73 51.26 -41.40
N ARG A 82 64.88 51.26 -40.72
CA ARG A 82 65.21 50.22 -39.73
C ARG A 82 64.31 50.31 -38.50
N ASP A 83 64.11 51.52 -37.99
CA ASP A 83 63.25 51.77 -36.83
C ASP A 83 61.79 51.44 -37.16
N PHE A 84 61.32 51.82 -38.34
CA PHE A 84 59.99 51.45 -38.85
C PHE A 84 59.78 49.93 -38.90
N LEU A 85 60.74 49.18 -39.47
CA LEU A 85 60.67 47.71 -39.52
C LEU A 85 60.75 47.07 -38.13
N GLN A 86 61.49 47.67 -37.19
CA GLN A 86 61.51 47.22 -35.80
C GLN A 86 60.14 47.39 -35.13
N SER A 87 59.53 48.58 -35.24
CA SER A 87 58.19 48.82 -34.68
C SER A 87 57.12 47.92 -35.32
N CYS A 88 57.22 47.63 -36.62
CA CYS A 88 56.33 46.66 -37.28
C CYS A 88 56.47 45.24 -36.69
N ARG A 89 57.70 44.78 -36.44
CA ARG A 89 57.97 43.47 -35.81
C ARG A 89 57.42 43.39 -34.39
N GLU A 90 57.63 44.43 -33.59
CA GLU A 90 57.14 44.50 -32.21
C GLU A 90 55.59 44.49 -32.15
N ALA A 91 54.94 45.19 -33.07
CA ALA A 91 53.48 45.21 -33.18
C ALA A 91 52.91 43.84 -33.60
N GLU A 92 53.51 43.15 -34.57
CA GLU A 92 53.10 41.78 -34.93
C GLU A 92 53.32 40.79 -33.78
N TRP A 93 54.45 40.91 -33.08
CA TRP A 93 54.75 40.02 -31.95
C TRP A 93 53.73 40.17 -30.83
N CYS A 94 53.34 41.40 -30.51
CA CYS A 94 52.28 41.71 -29.56
C CYS A 94 50.90 41.21 -30.01
N ALA A 95 50.55 41.38 -31.29
CA ALA A 95 49.29 40.90 -31.85
C ALA A 95 49.17 39.37 -31.80
N ARG A 96 50.21 38.64 -32.25
CA ARG A 96 50.24 37.17 -32.21
C ARG A 96 50.22 36.62 -30.79
N ARG A 97 50.85 37.30 -29.82
CA ARG A 97 50.83 36.90 -28.41
C ARG A 97 49.42 37.03 -27.80
N ARG A 98 48.68 38.09 -28.15
CA ARG A 98 47.29 38.28 -27.70
C ARG A 98 46.37 37.18 -28.24
N GLU A 99 46.48 36.82 -29.52
CA GLU A 99 45.65 35.78 -30.13
C GLU A 99 45.83 34.41 -29.46
N ARG A 100 47.07 34.02 -29.11
CA ARG A 100 47.34 32.76 -28.40
C ARG A 100 46.76 32.73 -26.99
N LEU A 101 46.85 33.84 -26.25
CA LEU A 101 46.32 33.95 -24.89
C LEU A 101 44.79 33.91 -24.88
N PHE A 102 44.13 34.66 -25.77
CA PHE A 102 42.67 34.66 -25.87
C PHE A 102 42.13 33.33 -26.42
N GLY A 103 42.84 32.65 -27.31
CA GLY A 103 42.49 31.30 -27.78
C GLY A 103 42.50 30.26 -26.66
N GLY A 104 43.55 30.27 -25.83
CA GLY A 104 43.65 29.35 -24.67
C GLY A 104 42.56 29.59 -23.63
N LEU A 105 42.26 30.86 -23.31
CA LEU A 105 41.21 31.22 -22.36
C LEU A 105 39.82 30.75 -22.82
N ARG A 106 39.51 30.85 -24.12
CA ARG A 106 38.23 30.39 -24.68
C ARG A 106 38.04 28.89 -24.52
N CYS A 107 39.07 28.08 -24.79
CA CYS A 107 39.00 26.63 -24.58
C CYS A 107 38.80 26.26 -23.11
N LEU A 108 39.46 26.98 -22.19
CA LEU A 108 39.32 26.76 -20.76
C LEU A 108 37.89 27.07 -20.28
N LEU A 109 37.30 28.19 -20.72
CA LEU A 109 35.92 28.54 -20.40
C LEU A 109 34.90 27.53 -20.94
N VAL A 110 35.09 27.05 -22.18
CA VAL A 110 34.23 25.99 -22.76
C VAL A 110 34.38 24.69 -21.97
N GLY A 111 35.60 24.32 -21.58
CA GLY A 111 35.86 23.15 -20.76
C GLY A 111 35.18 23.23 -19.39
N LEU A 112 35.28 24.38 -18.71
CA LEU A 112 34.60 24.61 -17.43
C LEU A 112 33.08 24.59 -17.55
N ALA A 113 32.53 25.21 -18.59
CA ALA A 113 31.09 25.17 -18.85
C ALA A 113 30.59 23.74 -19.12
N ALA A 114 31.33 22.96 -19.90
CA ALA A 114 31.02 21.55 -20.13
C ALA A 114 31.10 20.72 -18.83
N ALA A 115 32.13 20.93 -18.01
CA ALA A 115 32.26 20.26 -16.72
C ALA A 115 31.09 20.60 -15.77
N ALA A 116 30.67 21.87 -15.72
CA ALA A 116 29.53 22.30 -14.92
C ALA A 116 28.22 21.63 -15.35
N LEU A 117 27.99 21.48 -16.66
CA LEU A 117 26.83 20.76 -17.20
C LEU A 117 26.84 19.28 -16.83
N VAL A 118 28.01 18.63 -16.87
CA VAL A 118 28.15 17.22 -16.45
C VAL A 118 27.81 17.07 -14.97
N VAL A 119 28.35 17.93 -14.10
CA VAL A 119 28.06 17.91 -12.67
C VAL A 119 26.56 18.14 -12.40
N ALA A 120 25.95 19.13 -13.07
CA ALA A 120 24.52 19.39 -12.95
C ALA A 120 23.67 18.19 -13.41
N GLY A 121 24.06 17.53 -14.51
CA GLY A 121 23.40 16.34 -15.01
C GLY A 121 23.49 15.14 -14.05
N VAL A 122 24.64 14.94 -13.40
CA VAL A 122 24.81 13.89 -12.38
C VAL A 122 23.97 14.21 -11.15
N ALA A 123 24.01 15.45 -10.66
CA ALA A 123 23.20 15.88 -9.51
C ALA A 123 21.69 15.68 -9.77
N TRP A 124 21.20 16.04 -10.96
CA TRP A 124 19.82 15.80 -11.38
C TRP A 124 19.48 14.31 -11.42
N ARG A 125 20.41 13.46 -11.88
CA ARG A 125 20.22 12.01 -11.94
C ARG A 125 20.14 11.38 -10.55
N GLU A 126 20.97 11.83 -9.61
CA GLU A 126 20.92 11.38 -8.21
C GLU A 126 19.62 11.85 -7.52
N GLN A 127 19.21 13.10 -7.77
CA GLN A 127 17.94 13.62 -7.23
C GLN A 127 16.74 12.82 -7.75
N GLN A 128 16.72 12.44 -9.03
CA GLN A 128 15.66 11.59 -9.58
C GLN A 128 15.66 10.18 -8.99
N ARG A 129 16.80 9.63 -8.59
CA ARG A 129 16.85 8.33 -7.93
C ARG A 129 16.25 8.40 -6.53
N ALA A 130 16.55 9.47 -5.79
CA ALA A 130 16.02 9.69 -4.45
C ALA A 130 14.48 9.78 -4.47
N GLU A 131 13.90 10.51 -5.43
CA GLU A 131 12.45 10.60 -5.55
C GLU A 131 11.79 9.25 -5.86
N ARG A 132 12.39 8.42 -6.72
CA ARG A 132 11.85 7.09 -7.03
C ARG A 132 11.86 6.18 -5.81
N TYR A 133 12.92 6.26 -5.01
CA TYR A 133 13.01 5.50 -3.77
C TYR A 133 11.95 5.92 -2.75
N LEU A 134 11.75 7.22 -2.57
CA LEU A 134 10.72 7.76 -1.67
C LEU A 134 9.30 7.37 -2.12
N ARG A 135 9.01 7.45 -3.43
CA ARG A 135 7.71 7.03 -3.98
C ARG A 135 7.45 5.55 -3.75
N GLY A 136 8.42 4.69 -4.01
CA GLY A 136 8.27 3.25 -3.79
C GLY A 136 8.06 2.89 -2.31
N GLN A 137 8.75 3.57 -1.38
CA GLN A 137 8.51 3.36 0.05
C GLN A 137 7.12 3.83 0.51
N ALA A 138 6.62 4.94 -0.03
CA ALA A 138 5.28 5.43 0.29
C ALA A 138 4.20 4.45 -0.18
N GLU A 139 4.36 3.88 -1.38
CA GLU A 139 3.46 2.87 -1.94
C GLU A 139 3.46 1.61 -1.08
N LEU A 140 4.63 1.07 -0.72
CA LEU A 140 4.71 -0.11 0.13
C LEU A 140 4.06 0.11 1.52
N ARG A 141 4.28 1.28 2.13
CA ARG A 141 3.63 1.62 3.41
C ARG A 141 2.11 1.73 3.27
N ALA A 142 1.62 2.28 2.15
CA ALA A 142 0.19 2.35 1.88
C ALA A 142 -0.41 0.96 1.66
N GLU A 143 0.28 0.07 0.94
CA GLU A 143 -0.14 -1.32 0.74
C GLU A 143 -0.18 -2.12 2.04
N LEU A 144 0.84 -1.98 2.89
CA LEU A 144 0.87 -2.62 4.21
C LEU A 144 -0.27 -2.11 5.09
N GLY A 145 -0.48 -0.79 5.19
CA GLY A 145 -1.60 -0.24 5.95
C GLY A 145 -2.97 -0.66 5.41
N ALA A 146 -3.12 -0.77 4.09
CA ALA A 146 -4.34 -1.28 3.47
C ALA A 146 -4.53 -2.80 3.68
N ALA A 147 -3.45 -3.57 3.76
CA ALA A 147 -3.50 -4.99 4.10
C ALA A 147 -3.87 -5.20 5.57
N GLU A 148 -3.22 -4.47 6.48
CA GLU A 148 -3.53 -4.46 7.92
C GLU A 148 -4.99 -4.08 8.17
N GLY A 149 -5.46 -2.98 7.57
CA GLY A 149 -6.86 -2.57 7.70
C GLY A 149 -7.87 -3.58 7.14
N ARG A 150 -7.51 -4.33 6.08
CA ARG A 150 -8.35 -5.44 5.57
C ARG A 150 -8.41 -6.61 6.55
N VAL A 151 -7.30 -6.96 7.19
CA VAL A 151 -7.25 -8.03 8.19
C VAL A 151 -8.04 -7.62 9.43
N GLU A 152 -7.87 -6.40 9.93
CA GLU A 152 -8.64 -5.87 11.06
C GLU A 152 -10.15 -5.83 10.76
N ALA A 153 -10.53 -5.35 9.58
CA ALA A 153 -11.94 -5.34 9.17
C ALA A 153 -12.51 -6.76 9.00
N ALA A 154 -11.72 -7.72 8.53
CA ALA A 154 -12.13 -9.12 8.44
C ALA A 154 -12.29 -9.75 9.84
N GLY A 155 -11.38 -9.46 10.77
CA GLY A 155 -11.46 -9.88 12.17
C GLY A 155 -12.71 -9.32 12.84
N ALA A 156 -12.94 -8.01 12.75
CA ALA A 156 -14.11 -7.36 13.32
C ALA A 156 -15.44 -7.92 12.78
N ARG A 157 -15.50 -8.29 11.48
CA ARG A 157 -16.67 -8.97 10.90
C ARG A 157 -16.86 -10.37 11.46
N ALA A 158 -15.79 -11.15 11.57
CA ALA A 158 -15.85 -12.50 12.13
C ALA A 158 -16.30 -12.48 13.60
N ASP A 159 -15.79 -11.52 14.39
CA ASP A 159 -16.18 -11.35 15.79
C ASP A 159 -17.65 -10.91 15.92
N ALA A 160 -18.10 -10.00 15.06
CA ALA A 160 -19.50 -9.58 15.01
C ALA A 160 -20.44 -10.75 14.65
N GLU A 161 -20.08 -11.54 13.63
CA GLU A 161 -20.83 -12.75 13.27
C GLU A 161 -20.84 -13.76 14.42
N ALA A 162 -19.71 -14.01 15.08
CA ALA A 162 -19.63 -14.90 16.24
C ALA A 162 -20.52 -14.42 17.39
N ALA A 163 -20.52 -13.13 17.69
CA ALA A 163 -21.39 -12.55 18.71
C ALA A 163 -22.88 -12.72 18.36
N THR A 164 -23.26 -12.51 17.10
CA THR A 164 -24.66 -12.75 16.67
C THR A 164 -25.08 -14.22 16.79
N ARG A 165 -24.18 -15.16 16.46
CA ARG A 165 -24.46 -16.60 16.62
C ARG A 165 -24.61 -16.97 18.10
N GLN A 166 -23.75 -16.45 18.96
CA GLN A 166 -23.85 -16.70 20.41
C GLN A 166 -25.17 -16.19 20.99
N LEU A 167 -25.64 -15.02 20.55
CA LEU A 167 -26.95 -14.50 20.98
C LEU A 167 -28.09 -15.39 20.50
N ALA A 168 -28.08 -15.80 19.22
CA ALA A 168 -29.10 -16.69 18.68
C ALA A 168 -29.13 -18.06 19.39
N GLU A 169 -27.96 -18.64 19.67
CA GLU A 169 -27.85 -19.89 20.43
C GLU A 169 -28.34 -19.73 21.89
N ALA A 170 -28.08 -18.58 22.52
CA ALA A 170 -28.56 -18.30 23.87
C ALA A 170 -30.08 -18.17 23.91
N GLU A 171 -30.67 -17.45 22.95
CA GLU A 171 -32.13 -17.34 22.79
C GLU A 171 -32.78 -18.71 22.55
N GLU A 172 -32.18 -19.56 21.71
CA GLU A 172 -32.66 -20.92 21.46
C GLU A 172 -32.61 -21.77 22.74
N ARG A 173 -31.51 -21.73 23.49
CA ARG A 173 -31.38 -22.46 24.76
C ARG A 173 -32.40 -22.00 25.79
N GLU A 174 -32.64 -20.70 25.89
CA GLU A 174 -33.66 -20.16 26.80
C GLU A 174 -35.07 -20.59 26.38
N ALA A 175 -35.37 -20.58 25.07
CA ALA A 175 -36.65 -21.04 24.54
C ALA A 175 -36.88 -22.54 24.81
N VAL A 176 -35.86 -23.37 24.61
CA VAL A 176 -35.92 -24.81 24.93
C VAL A 176 -36.13 -25.01 26.43
N ALA A 177 -35.38 -24.31 27.29
CA ALA A 177 -35.54 -24.40 28.74
C ALA A 177 -36.94 -23.92 29.19
N ALA A 178 -37.47 -22.86 28.59
CA ALA A 178 -38.83 -22.37 28.86
C ALA A 178 -39.90 -23.39 28.48
N ARG A 179 -39.75 -24.03 27.32
CA ARG A 179 -40.63 -25.11 26.88
C ARG A 179 -40.61 -26.30 27.84
N LEU A 180 -39.42 -26.79 28.20
CA LEU A 180 -39.27 -27.91 29.12
C LEU A 180 -39.88 -27.63 30.50
N ARG A 181 -39.74 -26.40 31.02
CA ARG A 181 -40.40 -25.98 32.26
C ARG A 181 -41.92 -26.04 32.17
N ALA A 182 -42.49 -25.55 31.08
CA ALA A 182 -43.94 -25.56 30.87
C ALA A 182 -44.48 -27.00 30.77
N GLU A 183 -43.76 -27.89 30.07
CA GLU A 183 -44.10 -29.30 29.98
C GLU A 183 -44.01 -30.00 31.34
N ALA A 184 -42.92 -29.78 32.10
CA ALA A 184 -42.75 -30.32 33.45
C ALA A 184 -43.91 -29.90 34.37
N HIS A 185 -44.27 -28.62 34.33
CA HIS A 185 -45.38 -28.07 35.12
C HIS A 185 -46.72 -28.72 34.74
N ALA A 186 -47.02 -28.85 33.45
CA ALA A 186 -48.24 -29.47 32.96
C ALA A 186 -48.36 -30.95 33.40
N LEU A 187 -47.27 -31.72 33.27
CA LEU A 187 -47.22 -33.11 33.70
C LEU A 187 -47.37 -33.25 35.23
N ALA A 188 -46.76 -32.35 36.01
CA ALA A 188 -46.89 -32.34 37.46
C ALA A 188 -48.34 -32.04 37.90
N LEU A 189 -49.02 -31.13 37.22
CA LEU A 189 -50.44 -30.86 37.46
C LEU A 189 -51.32 -32.07 37.13
N GLU A 190 -51.11 -32.69 35.97
CA GLU A 190 -51.88 -33.87 35.54
C GLU A 190 -51.66 -35.05 36.51
N SER A 191 -50.41 -35.29 36.93
CA SER A 191 -50.07 -36.27 37.96
C SER A 191 -50.87 -36.04 39.25
N ARG A 192 -50.96 -34.80 39.72
CA ARG A 192 -51.74 -34.45 40.92
C ARG A 192 -53.24 -34.70 40.76
N GLN A 193 -53.79 -34.46 39.59
CA GLN A 193 -55.21 -34.69 39.28
C GLN A 193 -55.54 -36.18 39.23
N LEU A 194 -54.73 -36.97 38.51
CA LEU A 194 -54.93 -38.41 38.33
C LEU A 194 -54.61 -39.22 39.58
N ARG A 195 -53.93 -38.64 40.57
CA ARG A 195 -53.49 -39.32 41.81
C ARG A 195 -54.56 -40.17 42.49
N ALA A 196 -55.82 -39.75 42.47
CA ALA A 196 -56.91 -40.51 43.11
C ALA A 196 -57.55 -41.57 42.18
N GLU A 197 -57.56 -41.31 40.87
CA GLU A 197 -58.24 -42.13 39.86
C GLU A 197 -57.34 -43.23 39.30
N ASP A 198 -56.12 -42.86 38.94
CA ASP A 198 -55.07 -43.76 38.43
C ASP A 198 -53.72 -43.40 39.08
N PRO A 199 -53.44 -43.96 40.28
CA PRO A 199 -52.20 -43.68 41.00
C PRO A 199 -50.94 -44.12 40.25
N GLN A 200 -51.02 -45.17 39.42
CA GLN A 200 -49.87 -45.66 38.65
C GLN A 200 -49.54 -44.69 37.52
N LEU A 201 -50.54 -44.25 36.75
CA LEU A 201 -50.33 -43.23 35.72
C LEU A 201 -49.83 -41.92 36.33
N ALA A 202 -50.37 -41.52 37.49
CA ALA A 202 -49.91 -40.34 38.22
C ALA A 202 -48.41 -40.42 38.58
N ILE A 203 -47.91 -41.60 39.01
CA ILE A 203 -46.48 -41.80 39.25
C ILE A 203 -45.67 -41.59 37.97
N LEU A 204 -46.09 -42.19 36.86
CA LEU A 204 -45.37 -42.12 35.59
C LEU A 204 -45.29 -40.70 35.03
N LEU A 205 -46.38 -39.93 35.14
CA LEU A 205 -46.39 -38.51 34.77
C LEU A 205 -45.51 -37.68 35.72
N GLY A 206 -45.45 -38.03 37.00
CA GLY A 206 -44.53 -37.40 37.95
C GLY A 206 -43.06 -37.69 37.65
N VAL A 207 -42.72 -38.90 37.21
CA VAL A 207 -41.36 -39.26 36.76
C VAL A 207 -40.98 -38.43 35.53
N GLU A 208 -41.86 -38.37 34.52
CA GLU A 208 -41.60 -37.58 33.32
C GLU A 208 -41.49 -36.08 33.63
N ALA A 209 -42.31 -35.57 34.56
CA ALA A 209 -42.21 -34.18 35.02
C ALA A 209 -40.84 -33.88 35.63
N VAL A 210 -40.29 -34.81 36.42
CA VAL A 210 -38.95 -34.66 37.02
C VAL A 210 -37.87 -34.65 35.93
N ASP A 211 -37.97 -35.54 34.94
CA ASP A 211 -37.03 -35.57 33.81
C ASP A 211 -37.05 -34.24 33.02
N ARG A 212 -38.23 -33.74 32.64
CA ARG A 212 -38.32 -32.44 31.94
C ARG A 212 -37.79 -31.28 32.76
N ALA A 213 -38.05 -31.30 34.06
CA ALA A 213 -37.57 -30.26 34.96
C ALA A 213 -36.03 -30.27 35.08
N THR A 214 -35.40 -31.44 35.18
CA THR A 214 -33.93 -31.54 35.27
C THR A 214 -33.26 -31.07 33.98
N TRP A 215 -33.79 -31.45 32.81
CA TRP A 215 -33.30 -30.97 31.51
C TRP A 215 -33.47 -29.46 31.32
N SER A 216 -34.47 -28.85 31.94
CA SER A 216 -34.66 -27.40 31.89
C SER A 216 -33.64 -26.60 32.69
N GLY A 217 -32.97 -27.23 33.66
CA GLY A 217 -32.04 -26.58 34.59
C GLY A 217 -32.72 -25.68 35.64
N ASP A 218 -34.05 -25.63 35.71
CA ASP A 218 -34.80 -24.82 36.67
C ASP A 218 -35.08 -25.60 37.96
N PHE A 219 -34.40 -25.20 39.01
CA PHE A 219 -34.55 -25.79 40.34
C PHE A 219 -35.99 -25.72 40.88
N GLY A 220 -36.72 -24.64 40.59
CA GLY A 220 -38.11 -24.50 41.03
C GLY A 220 -39.03 -25.54 40.36
N ALA A 221 -38.84 -25.77 39.06
CA ALA A 221 -39.55 -26.82 38.33
C ALA A 221 -39.22 -28.23 38.88
N VAL A 222 -37.96 -28.47 39.25
CA VAL A 222 -37.53 -29.75 39.84
C VAL A 222 -38.21 -30.01 41.18
N VAL A 223 -38.29 -28.99 42.04
CA VAL A 223 -38.98 -29.10 43.34
C VAL A 223 -40.46 -29.41 43.13
N GLU A 224 -41.14 -28.69 42.23
CA GLU A 224 -42.56 -28.88 41.96
C GLU A 224 -42.87 -30.30 41.44
N ALA A 225 -42.09 -30.76 40.45
CA ALA A 225 -42.25 -32.08 39.86
C ALA A 225 -41.98 -33.20 40.89
N ARG A 226 -40.94 -33.04 41.71
CA ARG A 226 -40.63 -33.96 42.81
C ARG A 226 -41.78 -34.05 43.81
N GLU A 227 -42.38 -32.93 44.19
CA GLU A 227 -43.52 -32.92 45.11
C GLU A 227 -44.74 -33.65 44.51
N ALA A 228 -45.02 -33.44 43.22
CA ALA A 228 -46.09 -34.16 42.52
C ALA A 228 -45.85 -35.68 42.52
N LEU A 229 -44.61 -36.10 42.24
CA LEU A 229 -44.21 -37.51 42.25
C LEU A 229 -44.32 -38.14 43.64
N LEU A 230 -43.79 -37.48 44.68
CA LEU A 230 -43.92 -37.94 46.06
C LEU A 230 -45.38 -38.08 46.48
N ALA A 231 -46.20 -37.09 46.13
CA ALA A 231 -47.64 -37.12 46.37
C ALA A 231 -48.32 -38.33 45.69
N ALA A 232 -47.95 -38.65 44.45
CA ALA A 232 -48.48 -39.82 43.74
C ALA A 232 -48.06 -41.14 44.39
N LEU A 233 -46.78 -41.27 44.77
CA LEU A 233 -46.24 -42.44 45.46
C LEU A 233 -46.91 -42.67 46.81
N THR A 234 -47.04 -41.64 47.64
CA THR A 234 -47.73 -41.74 48.94
C THR A 234 -49.17 -42.23 48.77
N ARG A 235 -49.86 -41.82 47.69
CA ARG A 235 -51.21 -42.28 47.43
C ARG A 235 -51.25 -43.74 46.97
N HIS A 236 -50.29 -44.16 46.14
CA HIS A 236 -50.21 -45.52 45.61
C HIS A 236 -49.86 -46.56 46.69
N LEU A 237 -48.88 -46.26 47.54
CA LEU A 237 -48.39 -47.17 48.58
C LEU A 237 -49.32 -47.24 49.81
N GLY A 238 -50.15 -46.21 50.00
CA GLY A 238 -51.04 -46.12 51.16
C GLY A 238 -50.31 -45.76 52.46
N PRO A 239 -51.03 -45.64 53.59
CA PRO A 239 -50.50 -45.10 54.85
C PRO A 239 -49.56 -46.04 55.62
N SER A 240 -49.32 -47.27 55.14
CA SER A 240 -48.63 -48.32 55.89
C SER A 240 -47.16 -48.55 55.48
N GLU A 241 -46.67 -47.88 54.44
CA GLU A 241 -45.27 -48.00 54.06
C GLU A 241 -44.43 -46.88 54.66
N THR A 242 -43.23 -47.22 55.11
CA THR A 242 -42.16 -46.33 55.60
C THR A 242 -41.60 -45.44 54.48
N PHE A 243 -42.50 -44.76 53.76
CA PHE A 243 -42.22 -43.90 52.62
C PHE A 243 -42.82 -42.51 52.86
N PRO A 244 -42.09 -41.43 52.55
CA PRO A 244 -40.72 -41.40 52.04
C PRO A 244 -39.68 -41.68 53.16
N PRO A 245 -38.46 -42.16 52.84
CA PRO A 245 -37.42 -42.35 53.85
C PRO A 245 -37.07 -41.00 54.51
N ALA A 246 -36.65 -41.02 55.79
CA ALA A 246 -36.46 -39.80 56.58
C ALA A 246 -35.49 -38.78 55.94
N TRP A 247 -34.51 -39.22 55.16
CA TRP A 247 -33.58 -38.35 54.44
C TRP A 247 -34.22 -37.66 53.23
N ALA A 248 -35.28 -38.23 52.63
CA ALA A 248 -35.94 -37.66 51.46
C ALA A 248 -36.63 -36.34 51.78
N GLY A 249 -37.03 -36.08 53.03
CA GLY A 249 -37.59 -34.79 53.45
C GLY A 249 -36.55 -33.71 53.76
N SER A 250 -35.27 -34.06 53.86
CA SER A 250 -34.22 -33.18 54.41
C SER A 250 -33.18 -32.70 53.40
N LEU A 251 -33.26 -33.19 52.16
CA LEU A 251 -32.30 -32.87 51.11
C LEU A 251 -32.89 -31.83 50.16
N GLU A 252 -32.11 -30.78 49.89
CA GLU A 252 -32.21 -30.11 48.59
C GLU A 252 -32.20 -31.20 47.50
N PRO A 253 -32.98 -31.07 46.42
CA PRO A 253 -33.06 -32.06 45.35
C PRO A 253 -31.69 -32.24 44.68
N SER A 254 -30.85 -33.07 45.28
CA SER A 254 -29.57 -33.49 44.74
C SER A 254 -29.81 -34.48 43.62
N ALA A 255 -28.87 -34.56 42.67
CA ALA A 255 -28.96 -35.49 41.55
C ALA A 255 -29.13 -36.95 42.03
N GLU A 256 -28.40 -37.36 43.08
CA GLU A 256 -28.49 -38.71 43.64
C GLU A 256 -29.87 -39.00 44.27
N ALA A 257 -30.45 -38.02 44.98
CA ALA A 257 -31.76 -38.19 45.59
C ALA A 257 -32.88 -38.28 44.52
N LEU A 258 -32.76 -37.51 43.43
CA LEU A 258 -33.69 -37.55 42.31
C LEU A 258 -33.58 -38.87 41.54
N ASP A 259 -32.36 -39.34 41.26
CA ASP A 259 -32.12 -40.60 40.56
C ASP A 259 -32.68 -41.81 41.34
N TRP A 260 -32.44 -41.83 42.66
CA TRP A 260 -33.04 -42.83 43.54
C TRP A 260 -34.57 -42.76 43.54
N LEU A 261 -35.14 -41.56 43.64
CA LEU A 261 -36.60 -41.37 43.68
C LEU A 261 -37.26 -41.81 42.37
N VAL A 262 -36.68 -41.44 41.23
CA VAL A 262 -37.15 -41.85 39.89
C VAL A 262 -37.08 -43.37 39.75
N SER A 263 -35.96 -43.98 40.16
CA SER A 263 -35.77 -45.44 40.11
C SER A 263 -36.81 -46.16 40.96
N TYR A 264 -36.98 -45.75 42.21
CA TYR A 264 -37.98 -46.32 43.12
C TYR A 264 -39.41 -46.13 42.58
N ALA A 265 -39.71 -44.95 42.04
CA ALA A 265 -41.01 -44.66 41.46
C ALA A 265 -41.34 -45.57 40.26
N CYS A 266 -40.35 -45.80 39.39
CA CYS A 266 -40.48 -46.72 38.28
C CYS A 266 -40.71 -48.16 38.75
N GLU A 267 -39.99 -48.63 39.78
CA GLU A 267 -40.23 -49.95 40.38
C GLU A 267 -41.65 -50.08 40.93
N CYS A 268 -42.14 -49.07 41.66
CA CYS A 268 -43.51 -49.04 42.18
C CYS A 268 -44.57 -49.04 41.07
N ALA A 269 -44.35 -48.28 40.00
CA ALA A 269 -45.26 -48.25 38.87
C ALA A 269 -45.29 -49.59 38.11
N GLY A 270 -44.17 -50.33 38.10
CA GLY A 270 -44.05 -51.66 37.50
C GLY A 270 -44.18 -51.69 35.97
N ARG A 271 -44.26 -50.51 35.32
CA ARG A 271 -44.35 -50.33 33.88
C ARG A 271 -43.83 -48.95 33.49
N GLY A 272 -43.66 -48.68 32.19
CA GLY A 272 -43.50 -47.33 31.65
C GLY A 272 -44.80 -46.76 31.09
N LEU A 273 -44.76 -45.49 30.64
CA LEU A 273 -45.83 -44.90 29.81
C LEU A 273 -45.98 -45.71 28.52
N THR A 274 -47.21 -46.03 28.14
CA THR A 274 -47.52 -46.59 26.82
C THR A 274 -47.41 -45.51 25.76
N ARG A 275 -47.30 -45.89 24.47
CA ARG A 275 -47.30 -44.91 23.36
C ARG A 275 -48.55 -44.03 23.34
N ALA A 276 -49.70 -44.60 23.70
CA ALA A 276 -50.96 -43.87 23.75
C ALA A 276 -50.95 -42.81 24.87
N GLU A 277 -50.53 -43.19 26.07
CA GLU A 277 -50.38 -42.26 27.19
C GLU A 277 -49.33 -41.18 26.89
N TRP A 278 -48.18 -41.55 26.32
CA TRP A 278 -47.15 -40.59 25.90
C TRP A 278 -47.70 -39.54 24.95
N SER A 279 -48.37 -39.98 23.87
CA SER A 279 -48.95 -39.08 22.87
C SER A 279 -50.04 -38.16 23.44
N ARG A 280 -50.69 -38.59 24.53
CA ARG A 280 -51.76 -37.83 25.18
C ARG A 280 -51.23 -36.76 26.12
N TYR A 281 -50.17 -37.05 26.87
CA TYR A 281 -49.76 -36.20 28.01
C TYR A 281 -48.47 -35.43 27.82
N VAL A 282 -47.54 -35.93 27.00
CA VAL A 282 -46.16 -35.42 27.01
C VAL A 282 -45.95 -34.31 25.99
N ALA A 283 -46.21 -34.59 24.72
CA ALA A 283 -46.36 -33.63 23.62
C ALA A 283 -46.44 -34.45 22.32
N THR A 284 -47.09 -33.91 21.29
CA THR A 284 -47.30 -34.64 20.02
C THR A 284 -46.07 -34.62 19.10
N ASP A 285 -45.14 -33.69 19.31
CA ASP A 285 -43.92 -33.51 18.50
C ASP A 285 -42.68 -34.17 19.12
N VAL A 286 -42.79 -34.78 20.31
CA VAL A 286 -41.69 -35.50 20.97
C VAL A 286 -41.78 -37.00 20.67
N PRO A 287 -40.72 -37.62 20.10
CA PRO A 287 -40.72 -39.05 19.83
C PRO A 287 -40.91 -39.85 21.13
N TYR A 288 -41.57 -41.00 21.03
CA TYR A 288 -41.81 -41.86 22.18
C TYR A 288 -40.50 -42.34 22.81
N GLU A 289 -40.29 -42.00 24.07
CA GLU A 289 -39.22 -42.50 24.91
C GLU A 289 -39.80 -43.21 26.15
N ARG A 290 -39.05 -44.17 26.70
CA ARG A 290 -39.50 -44.88 27.91
C ARG A 290 -39.11 -44.06 29.14
N ALA A 291 -40.10 -43.44 29.78
CA ALA A 291 -39.95 -42.74 31.07
C ALA A 291 -39.25 -43.57 32.16
N CYS A 292 -39.43 -44.90 32.13
CA CYS A 292 -38.78 -45.82 33.05
C CYS A 292 -37.88 -46.81 32.27
N PRO A 293 -36.61 -46.46 32.00
CA PRO A 293 -35.73 -47.27 31.15
C PRO A 293 -35.20 -48.54 31.83
N ALA A 294 -35.17 -48.58 33.17
CA ALA A 294 -34.61 -49.69 33.96
C ALA A 294 -35.52 -50.93 34.06
N LEU A 295 -36.80 -50.82 33.67
CA LEU A 295 -37.74 -51.94 33.68
C LEU A 295 -37.57 -52.78 32.40
N ARG A 296 -37.13 -54.03 32.57
CA ARG A 296 -37.00 -55.02 31.48
C ARG A 296 -38.35 -55.55 31.02
#